data_AF-E0TDW8-F1
#
_entry.id   AF-E0TDW8-F1
#
_cell.length_a   1.000
_cell.length_b   1.000
_cell.length_c   1.000
_cell.angle_alpha   90.00
_cell.angle_beta   90.00
_cell.angle_gamma   90.00
#
_symmetry.space_group_name_H-M   'P 1'
#
loop_
_entity.id
_entity.type
_entity.pdbx_description
1 polymer ?
#
loop_
_entity_poly.entity_id
_entity_poly.type
_entity_poly.pdbx_seq_one_letter_code
_entity_poly.pdbx_strand_id
1 'polypeptide(L)'
;MTKAMTALVIVALGTLLGCAATPSADKIVYVSLTTAPSGALVTFEGGETCTTPCVIGVIESVPLTIGRIGYEAVPMELTPDSPRQLSVDLKRVVEDDSFTIESLPDL
;
A
#
# COMPACT_ATOMS: atom_id res chain seq x y z
N MET A 1 -52.12 63.28 3.65
CA MET A 1 -51.78 62.35 4.75
C MET A 1 -51.61 60.96 4.17
N THR A 2 -50.36 60.54 4.07
CA THR A 2 -49.82 59.38 3.36
C THR A 2 -50.05 58.08 4.15
N LYS A 3 -50.71 57.08 3.56
CA LYS A 3 -50.76 55.71 4.08
C LYS A 3 -49.77 54.86 3.28
N ALA A 4 -48.74 54.38 3.99
CA ALA A 4 -47.60 53.66 3.44
C ALA A 4 -47.98 52.29 2.87
N MET A 5 -47.39 52.00 1.71
CA MET A 5 -47.43 50.76 0.97
C MET A 5 -46.73 49.62 1.72
N THR A 6 -47.43 48.49 1.77
CA THR A 6 -46.99 47.10 1.54
C THR A 6 -45.48 46.83 1.66
N ALA A 7 -45.06 46.24 2.78
CA ALA A 7 -43.76 45.59 2.90
C ALA A 7 -43.87 44.12 2.46
N LEU A 8 -43.30 43.82 1.29
CA LEU A 8 -43.17 42.49 0.72
C LEU A 8 -42.02 41.75 1.44
N VAL A 9 -42.35 40.74 2.25
CA VAL A 9 -41.36 39.88 2.91
C VAL A 9 -41.00 38.74 1.95
N ILE A 10 -39.85 38.86 1.28
CA ILE A 10 -39.26 37.77 0.50
C ILE A 10 -38.26 37.04 1.42
N VAL A 11 -38.67 35.91 1.98
CA VAL A 11 -37.76 34.96 2.63
C VAL A 11 -37.12 34.12 1.53
N ALA A 12 -35.89 34.46 1.16
CA ALA A 12 -35.08 33.66 0.25
C ALA A 12 -34.64 32.38 0.96
N LEU A 13 -35.35 31.28 0.68
CA LEU A 13 -35.02 29.94 1.16
C LEU A 13 -33.90 29.37 0.28
N GLY A 14 -32.65 29.67 0.64
CA GLY A 14 -31.46 29.14 -0.03
C GLY A 14 -31.27 27.66 0.30
N THR A 15 -31.74 26.77 -0.57
CA THR A 15 -31.43 25.34 -0.48
C THR A 15 -29.96 25.12 -0.82
N LEU A 16 -29.17 24.77 0.20
CA LEU A 16 -27.81 24.26 0.05
C LEU A 16 -27.84 23.05 -0.90
N LEU A 17 -27.24 23.20 -2.09
CA LEU A 17 -26.84 22.06 -2.90
C LEU A 17 -25.76 21.29 -2.12
N GLY A 18 -26.20 20.33 -1.30
CA GLY A 18 -25.32 19.28 -0.80
C GLY A 18 -24.86 18.45 -1.99
N CYS A 19 -23.62 18.68 -2.43
CA CYS A 19 -22.95 17.77 -3.34
C CYS A 19 -22.78 16.44 -2.59
N ALA A 20 -23.66 15.48 -2.86
CA ALA A 20 -23.54 14.14 -2.31
C ALA A 20 -22.24 13.53 -2.87
N ALA A 21 -21.19 13.54 -2.05
CA ALA A 21 -20.01 12.73 -2.30
C ALA A 21 -20.50 11.28 -2.39
N THR A 22 -20.58 10.77 -3.61
CA THR A 22 -20.99 9.39 -3.85
C THR A 22 -19.87 8.53 -3.28
N PRO A 23 -20.11 7.68 -2.27
CA PRO A 23 -19.09 6.76 -1.80
C PRO A 23 -18.72 5.87 -2.99
N SER A 24 -17.46 5.94 -3.45
CA SER A 24 -16.95 4.99 -4.42
C SER A 24 -17.15 3.60 -3.85
N ALA A 25 -17.86 2.74 -4.58
CA ALA A 25 -17.91 1.33 -4.23
C ALA A 25 -16.48 0.80 -4.19
N ASP A 26 -16.05 0.28 -3.04
CA ASP A 26 -14.73 -0.28 -2.84
C ASP A 26 -14.49 -1.41 -3.86
N LYS A 27 -13.69 -1.09 -4.88
CA LYS A 27 -13.36 -2.01 -5.95
C LYS A 27 -12.19 -2.88 -5.49
N ILE A 28 -12.48 -4.14 -5.18
CA ILE A 28 -11.43 -5.13 -4.88
C ILE A 28 -10.66 -5.47 -6.16
N VAL A 29 -9.34 -5.32 -6.13
CA VAL A 29 -8.43 -5.72 -7.22
C VAL A 29 -7.58 -6.89 -6.75
N TYR A 30 -7.50 -7.95 -7.56
CA TYR A 30 -6.67 -9.10 -7.25
C TYR A 30 -5.32 -8.99 -7.97
N VAL A 31 -4.24 -9.04 -7.19
CA VAL A 31 -2.84 -9.00 -7.66
C VAL A 31 -2.20 -10.37 -7.47
N SER A 32 -1.69 -10.96 -8.54
CA SER A 32 -0.86 -12.17 -8.51
C SER A 32 0.59 -11.78 -8.26
N LEU A 33 1.16 -12.24 -7.16
CA LEU A 33 2.53 -11.94 -6.75
C LEU A 33 3.42 -13.19 -6.86
N THR A 34 4.52 -13.04 -7.60
CA THR A 34 5.57 -14.06 -7.75
C THR A 34 6.94 -13.49 -7.37
N THR A 35 7.88 -14.36 -7.01
CA THR A 35 9.26 -13.97 -6.71
C THR A 35 10.26 -14.86 -7.44
N ALA A 36 11.44 -14.31 -7.72
CA ALA A 36 12.60 -15.05 -8.16
C ALA A 36 13.75 -14.87 -7.15
N PRO A 37 14.18 -15.93 -6.44
CA PRO A 37 13.63 -17.28 -6.46
C PRO A 37 12.29 -17.41 -5.72
N SER A 38 11.46 -18.37 -6.13
CA SER A 38 10.09 -18.62 -5.62
C SER A 38 10.04 -19.19 -4.20
N GLY A 39 9.00 -18.87 -3.43
CA GLY A 39 8.86 -19.34 -2.05
C GLY A 39 9.30 -18.30 -1.01
N ALA A 40 9.29 -17.02 -1.39
CA ALA A 40 9.45 -15.93 -0.44
C ALA A 40 8.20 -15.77 0.44
N LEU A 41 8.39 -15.41 1.70
CA LEU A 41 7.35 -15.08 2.65
C LEU A 41 6.94 -13.62 2.46
N VAL A 42 5.63 -13.38 2.35
CA VAL A 42 5.01 -12.07 2.26
C VAL A 42 4.35 -11.82 3.61
N THR A 43 4.66 -10.68 4.23
CA THR A 43 4.10 -10.27 5.52
C THR A 43 3.40 -8.94 5.36
N PHE A 44 2.14 -8.86 5.77
CA PHE A 44 1.34 -7.63 5.73
C PHE A 44 1.44 -6.86 7.06
N GLU A 45 1.25 -5.54 7.03
CA GLU A 45 1.03 -4.77 8.25
C GLU A 45 -0.31 -5.17 8.87
N GLY A 46 -0.27 -6.08 9.83
CA GLY A 46 -1.44 -6.77 10.37
C GLY A 46 -1.14 -8.22 10.76
N GLY A 47 -0.01 -8.76 10.30
CA GLY A 47 0.49 -10.08 10.70
C GLY A 47 -0.04 -11.24 9.86
N GLU A 48 -0.94 -10.97 8.92
CA GLU A 48 -1.27 -11.94 7.86
C GLU A 48 -0.03 -12.23 7.02
N THR A 49 0.05 -13.46 6.51
CA THR A 49 1.19 -13.89 5.68
C THR A 49 0.74 -14.78 4.53
N CYS A 50 1.49 -14.75 3.42
CA CYS A 50 1.40 -15.75 2.35
C CYS A 50 2.79 -16.13 1.84
N THR A 51 2.90 -17.27 1.16
CA THR A 51 4.14 -17.67 0.48
C THR A 51 3.96 -17.55 -1.02
N THR A 52 4.91 -16.91 -1.69
CA THR A 52 4.87 -16.71 -3.15
C THR A 52 5.10 -18.04 -3.89
N PRO A 53 4.33 -18.33 -4.96
CA PRO A 53 3.31 -17.48 -5.57
C PRO A 53 2.00 -17.40 -4.75
N CYS A 54 1.47 -16.18 -4.54
CA CYS A 54 0.17 -15.96 -3.90
C CYS A 54 -0.65 -14.86 -4.59
N VAL A 55 -1.96 -14.82 -4.33
CA VAL A 55 -2.88 -13.80 -4.85
C VAL A 55 -3.39 -12.95 -3.69
N ILE A 56 -3.35 -11.64 -3.86
CA ILE A 56 -3.67 -10.66 -2.81
C ILE A 56 -4.87 -9.82 -3.27
N GLY A 57 -5.88 -9.72 -2.43
CA GLY A 57 -7.01 -8.82 -2.64
C GLY A 57 -6.69 -7.43 -2.11
N VAL A 58 -6.72 -6.42 -2.97
CA VAL A 58 -6.34 -5.04 -2.68
C VAL A 58 -7.58 -4.17 -2.78
N ILE A 59 -8.02 -3.63 -1.65
CA ILE A 59 -9.17 -2.72 -1.54
C ILE A 59 -8.70 -1.27 -1.41
N GLU A 60 -7.70 -1.07 -0.56
CA GLU A 60 -7.00 0.19 -0.32
C GLU A 60 -5.48 -0.03 -0.39
N SER A 61 -4.69 0.94 0.06
CA SER A 61 -3.25 0.79 0.13
C SER A 61 -2.86 -0.26 1.18
N VAL A 62 -2.12 -1.28 0.76
CA VAL A 62 -1.67 -2.39 1.61
C VAL A 62 -0.14 -2.44 1.62
N PRO A 63 0.51 -1.95 2.68
CA PRO A 63 1.94 -2.13 2.89
C PRO A 63 2.27 -3.57 3.24
N LEU A 64 3.36 -4.08 2.67
CA LEU A 64 3.82 -5.44 2.88
C LEU A 64 5.35 -5.53 2.75
N THR A 65 5.92 -6.61 3.28
CA THR A 65 7.35 -6.93 3.15
C THR A 65 7.51 -8.33 2.59
N ILE A 66 8.34 -8.47 1.56
CA ILE A 66 8.73 -9.76 0.98
C ILE A 66 10.09 -10.15 1.52
N GLY A 67 10.18 -11.30 2.18
CA GLY A 67 11.42 -11.81 2.77
C GLY A 67 11.71 -13.25 2.36
N ARG A 68 13.00 -13.56 2.20
CA ARG A 68 13.48 -14.94 2.01
C ARG A 68 14.86 -15.08 2.65
N ILE A 69 15.10 -16.21 3.33
CA ILE A 69 16.39 -16.52 3.95
C ILE A 69 17.52 -16.44 2.90
N GLY A 70 18.57 -15.69 3.22
CA GLY A 70 19.72 -15.44 2.34
C GLY A 70 19.50 -14.36 1.28
N TYR A 71 18.36 -13.65 1.33
CA TYR A 71 18.02 -12.57 0.40
C TYR A 71 17.64 -11.29 1.16
N GLU A 72 17.83 -10.16 0.51
CA GLU A 72 17.42 -8.85 0.99
C GLU A 72 15.89 -8.78 1.07
N ALA A 73 15.37 -8.23 2.17
CA ALA A 73 13.94 -8.03 2.33
C ALA A 73 13.47 -6.81 1.53
N VAL A 74 12.36 -6.94 0.81
CA VAL A 74 11.82 -5.89 -0.06
C VAL A 74 10.52 -5.35 0.54
N PRO A 75 10.53 -4.15 1.14
CA PRO A 75 9.30 -3.46 1.52
C PRO A 75 8.62 -2.91 0.27
N MET A 76 7.30 -3.00 0.22
CA MET A 76 6.50 -2.48 -0.88
C MET A 76 5.07 -2.19 -0.45
N GLU A 77 4.33 -1.50 -1.31
CA GLU A 77 2.94 -1.14 -1.08
C GLU A 77 2.12 -1.54 -2.31
N LEU A 78 1.02 -2.25 -2.10
CA LEU A 78 0.05 -2.57 -3.14
C LEU A 78 -1.13 -1.62 -3.06
N THR A 79 -1.53 -1.10 -4.21
CA THR A 79 -2.68 -0.21 -4.36
C THR A 79 -3.66 -0.79 -5.38
N PRO A 80 -4.93 -0.33 -5.42
CA PRO A 80 -5.87 -0.74 -6.47
C PRO A 80 -5.40 -0.43 -7.91
N ASP A 81 -4.43 0.48 -8.07
CA ASP A 81 -3.80 0.85 -9.34
C ASP A 81 -2.55 0.02 -9.68
N SER A 82 -2.12 -0.87 -8.77
CA SER A 82 -0.98 -1.75 -8.99
C SER A 82 -1.25 -2.74 -10.14
N PRO A 83 -0.20 -3.18 -10.86
CA PRO A 83 -0.37 -4.16 -11.92
C PRO A 83 -0.95 -5.46 -11.36
N ARG A 84 -1.86 -6.09 -12.11
CA ARG A 84 -2.52 -7.35 -11.71
C ARG A 84 -1.57 -8.53 -11.59
N GLN A 85 -0.38 -8.42 -12.18
CA GLN A 85 0.68 -9.40 -12.10
C GLN A 85 1.96 -8.67 -11.71
N LEU A 86 2.57 -9.11 -10.62
CA LEU A 86 3.79 -8.54 -10.10
C LEU A 86 4.82 -9.65 -9.88
N SER A 87 6.02 -9.44 -10.40
CA SER A 87 7.17 -10.32 -10.19
C SER A 87 8.29 -9.52 -9.54
N VAL A 88 8.84 -10.04 -8.45
CA VAL A 88 9.92 -9.40 -7.69
C VAL A 88 11.16 -10.27 -7.71
N ASP A 89 12.27 -9.74 -8.22
CA ASP A 89 13.56 -10.40 -8.20
C ASP A 89 14.28 -10.07 -6.88
N LEU A 90 14.55 -11.10 -6.08
CA LEU A 90 15.23 -10.96 -4.79
C LEU A 90 16.74 -11.00 -4.96
N LYS A 91 17.43 -10.07 -4.29
CA LYS A 91 18.89 -10.00 -4.29
C LYS A 91 19.46 -10.81 -3.13
N ARG A 92 20.48 -11.62 -3.38
CA ARG A 92 21.18 -12.34 -2.29
C ARG A 92 21.96 -11.35 -1.43
N VAL A 93 21.93 -11.59 -0.13
CA VAL A 93 22.89 -10.99 0.80
C VAL A 93 24.15 -11.85 0.73
N VAL A 94 25.26 -11.26 0.26
CA VAL A 94 26.59 -11.88 0.38
C VAL A 94 27.17 -11.34 1.66
N GLU A 95 27.38 -12.20 2.65
CA GLU A 95 28.18 -11.87 3.82
C GLU A 95 29.64 -11.83 3.36
N ASP A 96 30.22 -10.63 3.23
CA ASP A 96 31.65 -10.48 2.99
C ASP A 96 32.40 -10.83 4.28
N ASP A 97 32.69 -12.13 4.45
CA ASP A 97 33.55 -12.67 5.51
C ASP A 97 35.04 -12.37 5.25
N SER A 98 35.36 -11.12 4.88
CA SER A 98 36.77 -10.68 4.84
C SER A 98 37.26 -10.47 6.27
N PHE A 99 37.54 -11.56 6.96
CA PHE A 99 38.29 -11.51 8.21
C PHE A 99 39.75 -11.17 7.88
N THR A 100 40.13 -9.90 8.05
CA THR A 100 41.54 -9.52 8.09
C THR A 100 42.12 -10.10 9.38
N ILE A 101 42.77 -11.26 9.27
CA ILE A 101 43.59 -11.79 10.35
C ILE A 101 44.82 -10.88 10.42
N GLU A 102 44.76 -9.83 11.23
CA GLU A 102 45.96 -9.12 11.64
C GLU A 102 46.81 -10.13 12.42
N SER A 103 47.88 -10.59 11.77
CA SER A 103 48.87 -11.49 12.35
C SER A 103 49.34 -10.90 13.68
N LEU A 104 49.06 -11.62 14.78
CA LEU A 104 49.57 -11.30 16.10
C LEU A 104 51.10 -11.24 16.05
N PRO A 105 51.74 -10.28 16.74
CA PRO A 105 53.19 -10.22 16.79
C PRO A 105 53.74 -11.46 17.50
N ASP A 106 54.75 -12.09 16.90
CA ASP A 106 55.52 -13.16 17.56
C ASP A 106 56.20 -12.60 18.82
N LEU A 107 56.02 -13.32 19.94
CA LEU A 107 56.52 -12.97 21.27
C LEU A 107 58.05 -13.04 21.39
#